data_AF-A0A0C9VV99-F1
#
_entry.id   AF-A0A0C9VV99-F1
#
_cell.length_a   1.000
_cell.length_b   1.000
_cell.length_c   1.000
_cell.angle_alpha   90.00
_cell.angle_beta   90.00
_cell.angle_gamma   90.00
#
_symmetry.space_group_name_H-M   'P 1'
#
loop_
_entity.id
_entity.type
_entity.pdbx_description
1 polymer ?
#
loop_
_entity_poly.entity_id
_entity_poly.type
_entity_poly.pdbx_seq_one_letter_code
_entity_poly.pdbx_strand_id
1 'polypeptide(L)'
;MRSYKAAGELYQWLDEANKIHVDSVRSDPKAIWDKLKAVHSKSAPNSRFNSLSDLFSICLKDDETLSALSARVEGAMQKVTSLRPATGYTGGIEGFS
;
A
#
# COMPACT_ATOMS: atom_id res chain seq x y z
N MET A 1 -1.58 2.24 -31.44
CA MET A 1 -2.85 2.98 -31.27
C MET A 1 -3.56 2.69 -29.93
N ARG A 2 -3.68 1.42 -29.48
CA ARG A 2 -4.35 1.07 -28.21
C ARG A 2 -3.68 1.65 -26.94
N SER A 3 -2.34 1.72 -26.91
CA SER A 3 -1.59 2.18 -25.71
C SER A 3 -1.77 3.67 -25.40
N TYR A 4 -1.86 4.53 -26.42
CA TYR A 4 -2.11 5.96 -26.24
C TYR A 4 -3.52 6.25 -25.71
N LYS A 5 -4.51 5.48 -26.16
CA LYS A 5 -5.89 5.58 -25.67
C LYS A 5 -5.96 5.19 -24.18
N ALA A 6 -5.33 4.08 -23.81
CA ALA A 6 -5.25 3.64 -22.42
C ALA A 6 -4.51 4.66 -21.52
N ALA A 7 -3.42 5.28 -22.00
CA ALA A 7 -2.71 6.30 -21.24
C ALA A 7 -3.54 7.57 -21.04
N GLY A 8 -4.28 7.98 -22.08
CA GLY A 8 -5.20 9.12 -22.00
C GLY A 8 -6.35 8.88 -21.01
N GLU A 9 -6.96 7.70 -21.05
CA GLU A 9 -8.03 7.31 -20.12
C GLU A 9 -7.52 7.25 -18.68
N LEU A 10 -6.37 6.63 -18.43
CA LEU A 10 -5.75 6.61 -17.10
C LEU A 10 -5.46 8.02 -16.57
N TYR A 11 -4.94 8.91 -17.41
CA TYR A 11 -4.64 10.29 -17.01
C TYR A 11 -5.91 11.11 -16.70
N GLN A 12 -7.00 10.87 -17.42
CA GLN A 12 -8.27 11.56 -17.19
C GLN A 12 -8.93 11.18 -15.86
N TRP A 13 -8.70 9.96 -15.37
CA TRP A 13 -9.29 9.46 -14.13
C TRP A 13 -8.54 9.87 -12.87
N LEU A 14 -7.40 10.56 -13.01
CA LEU A 14 -6.63 11.06 -11.88
C LEU A 14 -7.15 12.41 -11.39
N ASP A 15 -7.10 12.64 -10.08
CA ASP A 15 -7.22 13.97 -9.51
C ASP A 15 -6.03 14.86 -9.89
N GLU A 16 -6.25 16.17 -9.97
CA GLU A 16 -5.22 17.16 -10.33
C GLU A 16 -3.94 17.03 -9.48
N ALA A 17 -4.08 16.69 -8.19
CA ALA A 17 -2.95 16.45 -7.30
C ALA A 17 -2.07 15.27 -7.75
N ASN A 18 -2.64 14.23 -8.37
CA ASN A 18 -1.92 13.06 -8.85
C ASN A 18 -1.42 13.22 -10.30
N LYS A 19 -2.05 14.09 -11.10
CA LYS A 19 -1.62 14.39 -12.48
C LYS A 19 -0.21 14.96 -12.53
N ILE A 20 0.15 15.83 -11.57
CA ILE A 20 1.50 16.42 -11.44
C ILE A 20 2.58 15.33 -11.40
N HIS A 21 2.29 14.18 -10.78
CA HIS A 21 3.25 13.10 -10.65
C HIS A 21 3.42 12.30 -11.95
N VAL A 22 2.43 12.23 -12.84
CA VAL A 22 2.48 11.38 -14.04
C VAL A 22 2.68 12.15 -15.34
N ASP A 23 2.77 13.48 -15.28
CA ASP A 23 2.82 14.35 -16.46
C ASP A 23 4.03 14.06 -17.36
N SER A 24 5.18 13.70 -16.77
CA SER A 24 6.39 13.32 -17.51
C SER A 24 6.34 11.95 -18.19
N VAL A 25 5.33 11.12 -17.90
CA VAL A 25 5.18 9.75 -18.43
C VAL A 25 3.84 9.52 -19.13
N ARG A 26 3.14 10.60 -19.50
CA ARG A 26 1.77 10.60 -20.02
C ARG A 26 1.54 9.77 -21.29
N SER A 27 2.59 9.44 -22.04
CA SER A 27 2.51 8.63 -23.26
C SER A 27 2.67 7.12 -23.04
N ASP A 28 3.07 6.68 -21.84
CA ASP A 28 3.26 5.27 -21.52
C ASP A 28 2.30 4.84 -20.40
N PRO A 29 1.24 4.07 -20.73
CA PRO A 29 0.26 3.64 -19.75
C PRO A 29 0.85 2.74 -18.66
N LYS A 30 1.92 1.99 -18.97
CA LYS A 30 2.59 1.15 -17.97
C LYS A 30 3.36 2.01 -16.98
N ALA A 31 4.08 3.02 -17.45
CA ALA A 31 4.78 3.96 -16.60
C ALA A 31 3.84 4.81 -15.73
N ILE A 32 2.67 5.22 -16.25
CA ILE A 32 1.62 5.87 -15.45
C ILE A 32 1.18 4.94 -14.31
N TRP A 33 0.85 3.69 -14.62
CA TRP A 33 0.39 2.70 -13.63
C TRP A 33 1.44 2.38 -12.56
N ASP A 34 2.70 2.18 -12.94
CA ASP A 34 3.78 1.88 -11.99
C ASP A 34 4.04 3.06 -11.04
N LYS A 35 3.92 4.29 -11.54
CA LYS A 35 4.09 5.50 -10.72
C LYS A 35 2.93 5.71 -9.76
N LEU A 36 1.69 5.49 -10.22
CA LEU A 36 0.50 5.51 -9.35
C LEU A 36 0.58 4.41 -8.29
N LYS A 37 1.01 3.20 -8.68
CA LYS A 37 1.24 2.11 -7.73
C LYS A 37 2.29 2.52 -6.69
N ALA A 38 3.40 3.15 -7.07
CA ALA A 38 4.40 3.60 -6.11
C ALA A 38 3.87 4.68 -5.13
N VAL A 39 3.06 5.62 -5.63
CA VAL A 39 2.45 6.70 -4.83
C VAL A 39 1.38 6.15 -3.87
N HIS A 40 0.51 5.25 -4.35
CA HIS A 40 -0.66 4.77 -3.61
C HIS A 40 -0.47 3.42 -2.89
N SER A 41 0.57 2.64 -3.18
CA SER A 41 0.88 1.42 -2.41
C SER A 41 1.20 1.69 -0.93
N LYS A 42 1.43 2.96 -0.58
CA LYS A 42 1.61 3.43 0.80
C LYS A 42 0.30 3.64 1.57
N SER A 43 -0.87 3.41 0.97
CA SER A 43 -2.14 3.54 1.69
C SER A 43 -2.15 2.61 2.91
N ALA A 44 -2.20 3.20 4.11
CA ALA A 44 -2.06 2.50 5.39
C ALA A 44 -3.00 1.28 5.57
N PRO A 45 -4.24 1.25 5.04
CA PRO A 45 -5.09 0.06 5.08
C PRO A 45 -4.53 -1.13 4.27
N ASN A 46 -4.03 -0.88 3.05
CA ASN A 46 -3.38 -1.90 2.23
C ASN A 46 -2.06 -2.35 2.86
N SER A 47 -1.33 -1.44 3.50
CA SER A 47 -0.09 -1.78 4.22
C SER A 47 -0.33 -2.74 5.40
N ARG A 48 -1.44 -2.59 6.14
CA ARG A 48 -1.79 -3.51 7.24
C ARG A 48 -2.20 -4.89 6.72
N PHE A 49 -3.05 -4.93 5.70
CA PHE A 49 -3.49 -6.19 5.10
C PHE A 49 -2.30 -6.97 4.52
N ASN A 50 -1.41 -6.30 3.79
CA ASN A 50 -0.18 -6.90 3.28
C ASN A 50 0.72 -7.40 4.41
N SER A 51 0.88 -6.63 5.51
CA SER A 51 1.72 -7.07 6.64
C SER A 51 1.14 -8.26 7.41
N LEU A 52 -0.20 -8.36 7.50
CA LEU A 52 -0.86 -9.54 8.05
C LEU A 52 -0.70 -10.75 7.12
N SER A 53 -0.85 -10.56 5.81
CA SER A 53 -0.60 -11.61 4.83
C SER A 53 0.84 -12.11 4.89
N ASP A 54 1.82 -11.21 5.03
CA ASP A 54 3.24 -11.54 5.21
C ASP A 54 3.44 -12.42 6.46
N LEU A 55 2.84 -12.04 7.59
CA LEU A 55 2.92 -12.79 8.85
C LEU A 55 2.34 -14.20 8.72
N PHE A 56 1.15 -14.34 8.14
CA PHE A 56 0.49 -15.64 7.97
C PHE A 56 1.17 -16.53 6.91
N SER A 57 1.96 -15.93 6.02
CA SER A 57 2.72 -16.67 5.00
C SER A 57 4.07 -17.19 5.52
N ILE A 58 4.43 -16.91 6.79
CA ILE A 58 5.65 -17.42 7.39
C ILE A 58 5.52 -18.93 7.60
N CYS A 59 6.33 -19.68 6.87
CA CYS A 59 6.56 -21.09 7.12
C CYS A 59 8.03 -21.35 7.47
N LEU A 60 8.29 -22.43 8.20
CA LEU A 60 9.62 -22.97 8.43
C LEU A 60 10.20 -23.43 7.08
N LYS A 61 11.44 -23.06 6.79
CA LYS A 61 12.17 -23.54 5.61
C LYS A 61 13.09 -24.71 5.98
N ASP A 62 13.42 -25.55 5.01
CA ASP A 62 14.18 -26.79 5.23
C ASP A 62 15.56 -26.56 5.88
N ASP A 63 16.24 -25.47 5.53
CA ASP A 63 17.58 -25.10 6.05
C ASP A 63 17.54 -24.00 7.13
N GLU A 64 16.38 -23.76 7.74
CA GLU A 64 16.21 -22.66 8.68
C GLU A 64 16.21 -23.12 10.14
N THR A 65 16.97 -22.43 10.97
CA THR A 65 16.96 -22.65 12.42
C THR A 65 15.71 -22.07 13.07
N LEU A 66 15.26 -22.68 14.17
CA LEU A 66 14.12 -22.16 14.94
C LEU A 66 14.34 -20.71 15.43
N SER A 67 15.58 -20.32 15.70
CA SER A 67 15.92 -18.94 16.08
C SER A 67 15.73 -17.96 14.93
N ALA A 68 16.11 -18.34 13.70
CA ALA A 68 15.91 -17.52 12.51
C ALA A 68 14.41 -17.37 12.18
N LEU A 69 13.64 -18.46 12.33
CA LEU A 69 12.18 -18.42 12.20
C LEU A 69 11.55 -17.47 13.23
N SER A 70 11.95 -17.57 14.51
CA SER A 70 11.45 -16.71 15.58
C SER A 70 11.70 -15.23 15.29
N ALA A 71 12.90 -14.89 14.82
CA ALA A 71 13.24 -13.52 14.46
C ALA A 71 12.36 -12.96 13.32
N ARG A 72 12.01 -13.79 12.33
CA ARG A 72 11.08 -13.38 11.25
C ARG A 72 9.66 -13.15 11.75
N VAL A 73 9.17 -14.04 12.64
CA VAL A 73 7.84 -13.89 13.25
C VAL A 73 7.79 -12.60 14.08
N GLU A 74 8.80 -12.34 14.91
CA GLU A 74 8.88 -11.12 15.72
C GLU A 74 8.90 -9.87 14.84
N GLY A 75 9.72 -9.84 13.79
CA GLY A 75 9.78 -8.71 12.85
C GLY A 75 8.44 -8.46 12.14
N ALA A 76 7.74 -9.52 11.71
CA ALA A 76 6.43 -9.41 11.09
C ALA A 76 5.36 -8.90 12.08
N MET A 77 5.39 -9.37 13.32
CA MET A 77 4.50 -8.90 14.40
C MET A 77 4.73 -7.43 14.73
N GLN A 78 5.99 -6.99 14.79
CA GLN A 78 6.34 -5.58 14.99
C GLN A 78 5.81 -4.71 13.86
N LYS A 79 5.95 -5.14 12.60
CA LYS A 79 5.43 -4.44 11.42
C LYS A 79 3.90 -4.31 11.44
N VAL A 80 3.18 -5.36 11.83
CA VAL A 80 1.72 -5.32 12.00
C VAL A 80 1.32 -4.35 13.10
N THR A 81 2.07 -4.34 14.21
CA THR A 81 1.80 -3.49 15.38
C THR A 81 2.06 -2.01 15.06
N SER A 82 3.16 -1.69 14.37
CA SER A 82 3.52 -0.31 14.00
C SER A 82 2.52 0.35 13.05
N LEU A 83 1.77 -0.46 12.29
CA LEU A 83 0.76 0.03 11.36
C LEU A 83 -0.63 0.17 12.00
N ARG A 84 -0.80 -0.21 13.28
CA ARG A 84 -2.06 -0.03 14.00
C ARG A 84 -2.31 1.47 14.18
N PRO A 85 -3.45 2.02 13.73
CA PRO A 85 -3.79 3.40 14.02
C PRO A 85 -3.95 3.59 15.53
N ALA A 86 -3.43 4.69 16.05
CA ALA A 86 -3.58 5.09 17.44
C ALA A 86 -5.02 5.61 17.68
N THR A 87 -6.02 4.75 17.58
CA THR A 87 -7.40 5.15 17.89
C THR A 87 -7.64 5.06 19.39
N GLY A 88 -7.54 6.22 20.07
CA GLY A 88 -8.59 6.57 21.01
C GLY A 88 -9.81 6.99 20.19
N TYR A 89 -10.92 6.25 20.32
CA TYR A 89 -12.19 6.68 19.73
C TYR A 89 -12.72 7.88 20.52
N THR A 90 -12.38 9.10 20.12
CA THR A 90 -13.19 10.30 20.47
C THR A 90 -14.08 10.61 19.28
N GLY A 91 -15.10 9.78 19.07
CA GLY A 91 -16.23 10.12 18.21
C GLY A 91 -17.03 11.24 18.90
N GLY A 92 -17.12 12.39 18.24
CA GLY A 92 -17.72 13.60 18.77
C GLY A 92 -19.17 13.42 19.21
N ILE A 93 -19.42 13.77 20.48
CA ILE A 93 -20.72 14.21 20.99
C ILE A 93 -20.75 15.74 20.98
N GLU A 94 -20.59 16.35 19.81
CA GLU A 94 -20.95 17.75 19.62
C GLU A 94 -21.73 17.85 18.32
N GLY A 95 -23.03 18.11 18.42
CA GLY A 95 -23.89 18.34 17.26
C GLY A 95 -25.20 17.56 17.25
N PHE A 96 -25.97 17.60 18.32
CA PHE A 96 -27.43 17.63 18.18
C PHE A 96 -27.93 18.83 18.96
N SER A 97 -28.32 19.84 18.18
CA SER A 97 -29.11 21.00 18.59
C SER A 97 -30.49 20.60 19.08
#